data_AF-A0A2Z6RL49-F1
#
_entry.id   AF-A0A2Z6RL49-F1
#
_cell.length_a   1.000
_cell.length_b   1.000
_cell.length_c   1.000
_cell.angle_alpha   90.00
_cell.angle_beta   90.00
_cell.angle_gamma   90.00
#
_symmetry.space_group_name_H-M   'P 1'
#
loop_
_entity.id
_entity.type
_entity.pdbx_description
1 polymer ?
#
loop_
_entity_poly.entity_id
_entity_poly.type
_entity_poly.pdbx_seq_one_letter_code
_entity_poly.pdbx_strand_id
1 'polypeptide(L)'
;INILSIHLYMSTFYDLLLYWKRTLFTLSSSTYDINSTSFEELLLKSFKIKLFMDELPTLEHTKTYFYHLYGNANCFLCGDSLEDLSHIWLCSEVIRLTQAHLQLTIVTIQEFIINSSSYSITQHEILSLPI
;
A
#
# COMPACT_ATOMS: atom_id res chain seq x y z
N ILE A 1 3.76 -22.40 -27.43
CA ILE A 1 3.68 -22.04 -25.99
C ILE A 1 2.21 -21.96 -25.63
N ASN A 2 1.72 -22.84 -24.76
CA ASN A 2 0.29 -22.96 -24.47
C ASN A 2 -0.11 -21.95 -23.38
N ILE A 3 -1.06 -21.08 -23.69
CA ILE A 3 -1.52 -19.98 -22.81
C ILE A 3 -2.10 -20.54 -21.49
N LEU A 4 -2.76 -21.70 -21.52
CA LEU A 4 -3.24 -22.36 -20.30
C LEU A 4 -2.10 -22.80 -19.39
N SER A 5 -0.98 -23.30 -19.95
CA SER A 5 0.17 -23.71 -19.13
C SER A 5 0.90 -22.52 -18.49
N ILE A 6 0.88 -21.34 -19.12
CA ILE A 6 1.39 -20.11 -18.50
C ILE A 6 0.46 -19.64 -17.39
N HIS A 7 -0.84 -19.62 -17.61
CA HIS A 7 -1.81 -19.17 -16.60
C HIS A 7 -1.80 -20.07 -15.35
N LEU A 8 -1.67 -21.39 -15.53
CA LEU A 8 -1.57 -22.34 -14.43
C LEU A 8 -0.25 -22.20 -13.65
N TYR A 9 0.85 -21.93 -14.35
CA TYR A 9 2.15 -21.66 -13.74
C TYR A 9 2.14 -20.33 -12.97
N MET A 10 1.55 -19.27 -13.53
CA MET A 10 1.40 -17.99 -12.84
C MET A 10 0.50 -18.11 -11.62
N SER A 11 -0.63 -18.80 -11.72
CA SER A 11 -1.53 -19.04 -10.57
C SER A 11 -0.83 -19.78 -9.43
N THR A 12 -0.11 -20.86 -9.76
CA THR A 12 0.63 -21.64 -8.75
C THR A 12 1.84 -20.90 -8.20
N PHE A 13 2.50 -20.05 -9.01
CA PHE A 13 3.59 -19.18 -8.58
C PHE A 13 3.11 -18.06 -7.65
N TYR A 14 1.96 -17.43 -7.94
CA TYR A 14 1.35 -16.42 -7.08
C TYR A 14 0.90 -16.99 -5.73
N ASP A 15 0.32 -18.19 -5.72
CA ASP A 15 -0.04 -18.89 -4.47
C ASP A 15 1.18 -19.32 -3.64
N LEU A 16 2.34 -19.50 -4.29
CA LEU A 16 3.60 -19.80 -3.61
C LEU A 16 4.26 -18.54 -3.02
N LEU A 17 4.08 -17.38 -3.66
CA LEU A 17 4.69 -16.12 -3.26
C LEU A 17 3.89 -15.40 -2.14
N LEU A 18 2.57 -15.58 -2.12
CA LEU A 18 1.67 -14.91 -1.19
C LEU A 18 0.97 -15.93 -0.27
N TYR A 19 1.35 -15.92 1.01
CA TYR A 19 0.64 -16.67 2.05
C TYR A 19 -0.72 -16.04 2.36
N TRP A 20 -1.72 -16.26 1.50
CA TRP A 20 -3.06 -15.65 1.57
C TRP A 20 -3.72 -15.69 2.95
N LYS A 21 -3.59 -16.80 3.68
CA LYS A 21 -4.12 -16.92 5.04
C LYS A 21 -3.54 -15.86 5.98
N ARG A 22 -2.24 -15.60 5.88
CA ARG A 22 -1.53 -14.62 6.69
C ARG A 22 -1.83 -13.20 6.22
N THR A 23 -1.83 -12.97 4.91
CA THR A 23 -2.20 -11.68 4.31
C THR A 23 -3.60 -11.26 4.72
N LEU A 24 -4.59 -12.15 4.58
CA LEU A 24 -5.97 -11.86 4.95
C LEU A 24 -6.09 -11.60 6.45
N PHE A 25 -5.44 -12.42 7.29
CA PHE A 25 -5.41 -12.20 8.74
C PHE A 25 -4.89 -10.81 9.10
N THR A 26 -3.78 -10.38 8.47
CA THR A 26 -3.21 -9.03 8.68
C THR A 26 -4.17 -7.93 8.22
N LEU A 27 -4.77 -8.06 7.03
CA LEU A 27 -5.71 -7.07 6.50
C LEU A 27 -7.00 -6.97 7.33
N SER A 28 -7.50 -8.10 7.86
CA SER A 28 -8.71 -8.18 8.67
C SER A 28 -8.47 -7.91 10.16
N SER A 29 -7.22 -7.81 10.59
CA SER A 29 -6.86 -7.61 12.00
C SER A 29 -7.44 -6.30 12.55
N SER A 30 -7.99 -6.40 13.75
CA SER A 30 -8.57 -5.28 14.48
C SER A 30 -7.79 -5.02 15.77
N THR A 31 -7.62 -3.75 16.09
CA THR A 31 -7.13 -3.29 17.39
C THR A 31 -8.26 -3.09 18.39
N TYR A 32 -9.52 -3.25 17.96
CA TYR A 32 -10.72 -3.07 18.77
C TYR A 32 -11.20 -4.40 19.35
N ASP A 33 -12.09 -4.32 20.35
CA ASP A 33 -12.70 -5.50 20.96
C ASP A 33 -13.45 -6.33 19.91
N ILE A 34 -13.18 -7.64 19.90
CA ILE A 34 -13.69 -8.64 18.95
C ILE A 34 -15.23 -8.67 18.95
N ASN A 35 -15.84 -8.24 20.06
CA ASN A 35 -17.29 -8.23 20.24
C ASN A 35 -17.97 -6.91 19.82
N SER A 36 -17.20 -5.93 19.34
CA SER A 36 -17.72 -4.64 18.90
C SER A 36 -17.43 -4.45 17.42
N THR A 37 -18.41 -3.93 16.67
CA THR A 37 -18.21 -3.51 15.29
C THR A 37 -18.37 -1.99 15.25
N SER A 38 -17.32 -1.27 14.85
CA SER A 38 -17.39 0.17 14.66
C SER A 38 -17.37 0.52 13.17
N PHE A 39 -18.04 1.62 12.80
CA PHE A 39 -17.99 2.13 11.43
C PHE A 39 -16.57 2.54 11.03
N GLU A 40 -15.82 3.09 11.98
CA GLU A 40 -14.42 3.47 11.82
C GLU A 40 -13.54 2.24 11.49
N GLU A 41 -13.75 1.13 12.19
CA GLU A 41 -13.04 -0.12 11.92
C GLU A 41 -13.38 -0.69 10.54
N LEU A 42 -14.66 -0.66 10.15
CA LEU A 42 -15.08 -1.07 8.81
C LEU A 42 -14.39 -0.24 7.73
N LEU A 43 -14.33 1.09 7.92
CA LEU A 43 -13.66 2.00 7.00
C LEU A 43 -12.16 1.70 6.90
N LEU A 44 -11.48 1.49 8.04
CA LEU A 44 -10.06 1.15 8.09
C LEU A 44 -9.78 -0.19 7.40
N LYS A 45 -10.59 -1.23 7.65
CA LYS A 45 -10.45 -2.53 6.98
C LYS A 45 -10.68 -2.43 5.48
N SER A 46 -11.72 -1.69 5.06
CA SER A 46 -11.99 -1.45 3.65
C SER A 46 -10.83 -0.71 2.98
N PHE A 47 -10.26 0.30 3.64
CA PHE A 47 -9.11 1.03 3.13
C PHE A 47 -7.88 0.14 2.97
N LYS A 48 -7.56 -0.70 3.97
CA LYS A 48 -6.44 -1.67 3.88
C LYS A 48 -6.60 -2.62 2.69
N ILE A 49 -7.81 -3.14 2.47
CA ILE A 49 -8.09 -4.05 1.36
C ILE A 49 -7.95 -3.32 0.02
N LYS A 50 -8.55 -2.14 -0.12
CA LYS A 50 -8.44 -1.33 -1.35
C LYS A 50 -7.00 -0.97 -1.67
N LEU A 51 -6.21 -0.61 -0.66
CA LEU A 51 -4.79 -0.34 -0.80
C LEU A 51 -4.02 -1.59 -1.27
N PHE A 52 -4.31 -2.76 -0.70
CA PHE A 52 -3.66 -4.02 -1.09
C PHE A 52 -4.03 -4.48 -2.51
N MET A 53 -5.25 -4.16 -2.96
CA MET A 53 -5.76 -4.52 -4.28
C MET A 53 -5.49 -3.47 -5.36
N ASP A 54 -4.71 -2.43 -5.05
CA ASP A 54 -4.45 -1.30 -5.97
C ASP A 54 -5.73 -0.56 -6.42
N GLU A 55 -6.81 -0.66 -5.64
CA GLU A 55 -8.13 -0.05 -5.89
C GLU A 55 -8.29 1.31 -5.19
N LEU A 56 -7.19 2.04 -5.02
CA LEU A 56 -7.30 3.42 -4.54
C LEU A 56 -8.06 4.29 -5.55
N PRO A 57 -8.87 5.25 -5.07
CA PRO A 57 -9.58 6.18 -5.95
C PRO A 57 -8.59 7.19 -6.53
N THR A 58 -7.86 6.78 -7.56
CA THR A 58 -6.97 7.65 -8.34
C THR A 58 -7.79 8.48 -9.32
N LEU A 59 -7.27 9.61 -9.77
CA LEU A 59 -7.88 10.39 -10.84
C LEU A 59 -7.97 9.57 -12.14
N GLU A 60 -6.98 8.71 -12.44
CA GLU A 60 -7.05 7.73 -13.52
C GLU A 60 -8.29 6.82 -13.40
N HIS A 61 -8.49 6.17 -12.25
CA HIS A 61 -9.66 5.33 -12.02
C HIS A 61 -10.97 6.11 -12.06
N THR A 62 -10.98 7.33 -11.52
CA THR A 62 -12.18 8.18 -11.45
C THR A 62 -12.61 8.63 -12.85
N LYS A 63 -11.66 8.91 -13.74
CA LYS A 63 -11.92 9.29 -15.15
C LYS A 63 -12.61 8.18 -15.92
N THR A 64 -12.42 6.90 -15.58
CA THR A 64 -13.12 5.77 -16.22
C THR A 64 -14.64 5.92 -16.18
N TYR A 65 -15.18 6.48 -15.09
CA TYR A 65 -16.62 6.65 -14.89
C TYR A 65 -17.08 8.09 -15.07
N PHE A 66 -16.21 9.06 -14.77
CA PHE A 66 -16.55 10.49 -14.71
C PHE A 66 -15.67 11.36 -15.60
N TYR A 67 -15.26 10.86 -16.76
CA TYR A 67 -14.41 11.60 -17.71
C TYR A 67 -14.95 12.99 -18.07
N HIS A 68 -16.27 13.15 -18.18
CA HIS A 68 -16.89 14.45 -18.51
C HIS A 68 -16.62 15.55 -17.46
N LEU A 69 -16.35 15.19 -16.20
CA LEU A 69 -16.01 16.14 -15.13
C LEU A 69 -14.53 16.48 -15.10
N TYR A 70 -13.68 15.48 -15.38
CA TYR A 70 -12.24 15.58 -15.11
C TYR A 70 -11.37 15.67 -16.37
N GLY A 71 -11.87 15.23 -17.53
CA GLY A 71 -11.20 15.26 -18.82
C GLY A 71 -9.74 14.79 -18.76
N ASN A 72 -8.84 15.62 -19.27
CA ASN A 72 -7.39 15.39 -19.24
C ASN A 72 -6.70 16.10 -18.06
N ALA A 73 -7.41 16.34 -16.94
CA ALA A 73 -6.81 16.99 -15.78
C ALA A 73 -5.58 16.23 -15.29
N ASN A 74 -4.55 16.96 -14.92
CA ASN A 74 -3.39 16.41 -14.22
C ASN A 74 -3.75 16.17 -12.73
N CYS A 75 -2.81 15.58 -11.99
CA CYS A 75 -2.91 15.42 -10.54
C CYS A 75 -3.39 16.70 -9.87
N PHE A 76 -4.36 16.60 -8.96
CA PHE A 76 -4.89 17.78 -8.26
C PHE A 76 -3.91 18.39 -7.27
N LEU A 77 -2.90 17.63 -6.85
CA LEU A 77 -1.93 18.08 -5.87
C LEU A 77 -0.79 18.85 -6.55
N CYS A 78 -0.11 18.22 -7.53
CA CYS A 78 1.03 18.87 -8.20
C CYS A 78 0.64 19.65 -9.47
N GLY A 79 -0.43 19.28 -10.16
CA GLY A 79 -0.85 19.91 -11.43
C GLY A 79 0.02 19.58 -12.66
N ASP A 80 1.17 18.93 -12.48
CA ASP A 80 2.20 18.83 -13.51
C ASP A 80 2.17 17.52 -14.32
N SER A 81 1.64 16.43 -13.75
CA SER A 81 1.63 15.11 -14.38
C SER A 81 0.29 14.41 -14.25
N LEU A 82 0.06 13.40 -15.10
CA LEU A 82 -1.10 12.52 -14.97
C LEU A 82 -1.00 11.75 -13.65
N GLU A 83 -2.10 11.72 -12.92
CA GLU A 83 -2.20 10.95 -11.68
C GLU A 83 -2.71 9.53 -11.99
N ASP A 84 -1.77 8.59 -11.95
CA ASP A 84 -2.01 7.16 -11.83
C ASP A 84 -1.71 6.68 -10.39
N LEU A 85 -1.86 5.39 -10.14
CA LEU A 85 -1.59 4.82 -8.81
C LEU A 85 -0.13 5.03 -8.34
N SER A 86 0.84 4.98 -9.26
CA SER A 86 2.25 5.16 -8.92
C SER A 86 2.55 6.62 -8.58
N HIS A 87 1.96 7.54 -9.32
CA HIS A 87 2.13 8.97 -9.14
C HIS A 87 1.70 9.42 -7.75
N ILE A 88 0.63 8.87 -7.18
CA ILE A 88 0.17 9.23 -5.83
C ILE A 88 1.30 9.07 -4.79
N TRP A 89 2.10 8.00 -4.90
CA TRP A 89 3.20 7.73 -3.97
C TRP A 89 4.44 8.57 -4.23
N LEU A 90 4.66 8.98 -5.49
CA LEU A 90 5.86 9.69 -5.94
C LEU A 90 5.64 11.18 -6.15
N CYS A 91 4.40 11.66 -5.99
CA CYS A 91 4.03 13.06 -6.17
C CYS A 91 4.79 13.92 -5.17
N SER A 92 5.47 14.95 -5.67
CA SER A 92 6.26 15.87 -4.85
C SER A 92 5.46 16.50 -3.72
N GLU A 93 4.20 16.88 -3.99
CA GLU A 93 3.31 17.45 -2.99
C GLU A 93 2.86 16.43 -1.95
N VAL A 94 2.60 15.17 -2.35
CA VAL A 94 2.29 14.09 -1.39
C VAL A 94 3.49 13.82 -0.50
N ILE A 95 4.68 13.70 -1.09
CA ILE A 95 5.92 13.51 -0.34
C ILE A 95 6.10 14.67 0.64
N ARG A 96 5.97 15.91 0.20
CA ARG A 96 6.11 17.10 1.06
C ARG A 96 5.13 17.09 2.23
N LEU A 97 3.87 16.73 1.99
CA LEU A 97 2.83 16.67 3.03
C LEU A 97 3.06 15.51 4.01
N THR A 98 3.58 14.38 3.53
CA THR A 98 3.75 13.17 4.33
C THR A 98 5.14 13.05 4.95
N GLN A 99 6.10 13.89 4.56
CA GLN A 99 7.51 13.74 4.90
C GLN A 99 7.75 13.62 6.40
N ALA A 100 7.11 14.46 7.23
CA ALA A 100 7.25 14.39 8.68
C ALA A 100 6.77 13.05 9.25
N HIS A 101 5.65 12.53 8.73
CA HIS A 101 5.10 11.25 9.16
C HIS A 101 5.91 10.07 8.63
N LEU A 102 6.41 10.15 7.41
CA LEU A 102 7.22 9.10 6.80
C LEU A 102 8.54 8.91 7.57
N GLN A 103 9.21 9.99 7.93
CA GLN A 103 10.45 9.93 8.71
C GLN A 103 10.24 9.29 10.08
N LEU A 104 9.18 9.69 10.80
CA LEU A 104 8.81 9.07 12.07
C LEU A 104 8.50 7.57 11.90
N THR A 105 7.73 7.21 10.88
CA THR A 105 7.37 5.82 10.60
C THR A 105 8.60 4.97 10.30
N ILE A 106 9.55 5.47 9.51
CA ILE A 106 10.82 4.80 9.22
C ILE A 106 11.57 4.54 10.53
N VAL A 107 11.78 5.57 11.36
CA VAL A 107 12.50 5.42 12.64
C VAL A 107 11.82 4.39 13.53
N THR A 108 10.49 4.46 13.68
CA THR A 108 9.74 3.48 14.50
C THR A 108 9.87 2.05 13.97
N ILE A 109 9.84 1.86 12.64
CA ILE A 109 10.06 0.54 12.02
C ILE A 109 11.47 0.05 12.30
N GLN A 110 12.48 0.92 12.16
CA GLN A 110 13.88 0.58 12.42
C GLN A 110 14.09 0.18 13.89
N GLU A 111 13.53 0.93 14.83
CA GLU A 111 13.56 0.60 16.26
C GLU A 111 12.85 -0.73 16.56
N PHE A 112 11.68 -0.95 15.97
CA PHE A 112 10.96 -2.21 16.11
C PHE A 112 11.79 -3.40 15.60
N ILE A 113 12.45 -3.27 14.45
CA ILE A 113 13.32 -4.30 13.89
C ILE A 113 14.47 -4.61 14.85
N ILE A 114 15.16 -3.59 15.37
CA ILE A 114 16.26 -3.74 16.33
C ILE A 114 15.77 -4.50 17.57
N ASN A 115 14.67 -4.05 18.18
CA ASN A 115 14.13 -4.62 19.41
C ASN A 115 13.59 -6.04 19.25
N SER A 116 13.11 -6.38 18.05
CA SER A 116 12.53 -7.70 17.75
C SER A 116 13.58 -8.69 17.23
N SER A 117 14.76 -8.22 16.83
CA SER A 117 15.81 -9.06 16.29
C SER A 117 16.53 -9.85 17.38
N SER A 118 16.65 -11.18 17.19
CA SER A 118 17.39 -12.07 18.11
C SER A 118 18.92 -11.99 17.93
N TYR A 119 19.38 -11.25 16.91
CA TYR A 119 20.78 -11.02 16.56
C TYR A 119 21.07 -9.52 16.64
N SER A 120 22.29 -9.10 16.96
CA SER A 120 22.64 -7.67 16.96
C SER A 120 22.72 -7.15 15.52
N ILE A 121 21.59 -6.69 14.98
CA ILE A 121 21.58 -5.95 13.72
C ILE A 121 22.17 -4.58 14.00
N THR A 122 23.19 -4.19 13.24
CA THR A 122 23.82 -2.88 13.42
C THR A 122 23.00 -1.78 12.74
N GLN A 123 22.96 -0.60 13.34
CA GLN A 123 22.20 0.55 12.82
C GLN A 123 22.61 0.92 11.38
N HIS A 124 23.85 0.64 10.98
CA HIS A 124 24.37 0.83 9.63
C HIS A 124 23.72 -0.10 8.59
N GLU A 125 23.46 -1.36 8.93
CA GLU A 125 22.82 -2.32 8.02
C GLU A 125 21.37 -1.93 7.72
N ILE A 126 20.67 -1.41 8.72
CA ILE A 126 19.28 -0.95 8.59
C ILE A 126 19.19 0.34 7.75
N LEU A 127 20.12 1.28 7.94
CA LEU A 127 20.18 2.53 7.15
C LEU A 127 20.56 2.29 5.67
N SER A 128 21.13 1.12 5.35
CA SER A 128 21.50 0.74 3.98
C SER A 128 20.39 0.03 3.20
N LEU A 129 19.25 -0.26 3.85
CA LEU A 129 18.11 -0.85 3.17
C LEU A 129 17.55 0.13 2.13
N PRO A 130 17.20 -0.33 0.92
CA PRO A 130 16.53 0.50 -0.08
C PRO A 130 15.07 0.64 0.34
N ILE A 131 14.81 1.54 1.28
CA ILE A 131 13.46 1.97 1.70
C ILE A 131 13.16 3.28 1.00
#